data_AF-A0A954QK89-F1
#
_entry.id   AF-A0A954QK89-F1
#
_cell.length_a   1.000
_cell.length_b   1.000
_cell.length_c   1.000
_cell.angle_alpha   90.00
_cell.angle_beta   90.00
_cell.angle_gamma   90.00
#
_symmetry.space_group_name_H-M   'P 1'
#
loop_
_entity.id
_entity.type
_entity.pdbx_description
1 polymer ?
#
loop_
_entity_poly.entity_id
_entity_poly.type
_entity_poly.pdbx_seq_one_letter_code
_entity_poly.pdbx_strand_id
1 'polypeptide(L)'
;LPGIAGYRDLFYEQLIQQLAAWDSTHAKRLREESRRFRQPFGSARQHLNSQLTRHRASQLEHVRLASVFARMGYPEAAQKLINAVPVASARMICQIDCNLTLVQRLIHQSELDEARRRLRETRDTLLRGIECGAIVDPWNVIGFDGNFSLFPAMENSIHDHRVDELLGIVEEIFDGYGRLWSTASAVDNAAVNQSVSLEMEEFANWWHQFATHEMGSIDCSSPLDLYRAAKNVAEALGHWREAGEEKGAIRFWAPYVETFDSPKAYSMVITMLLERRDVVAARGLLIHWLGQAETVPLEQGEESFYRLATRWMVQTLELAADEDSETADLSAVPCRATAEDWRRVQKFFDYLEANAGEYWRVPSFGAISGLDVGESPPPAAPDPELPASEEAESDADSELFGAAYEDVVYRDSTDDGMDSSVYEGGQNEALDATHDAIVNRLSF
;
A
#
# COMPACT_ATOMS: atom_id res chain seq x y z
N LEU A 1 8.81 33.95 -14.77
CA LEU A 1 8.11 34.16 -13.49
C LEU A 1 8.04 35.63 -12.99
N PRO A 2 9.05 36.52 -13.17
CA PRO A 2 9.01 37.89 -12.60
C PRO A 2 7.84 38.76 -13.10
N GLY A 3 7.40 38.56 -14.35
CA GLY A 3 6.29 39.33 -14.92
C GLY A 3 4.94 39.07 -14.23
N ILE A 4 4.66 37.82 -13.82
CA ILE A 4 3.36 37.44 -13.23
C ILE A 4 3.20 38.06 -11.84
N ALA A 5 4.27 38.06 -11.04
CA ALA A 5 4.27 38.72 -9.72
C ALA A 5 4.05 40.24 -9.85
N GLY A 6 4.69 40.88 -10.82
CA GLY A 6 4.48 42.31 -11.09
C GLY A 6 3.04 42.67 -11.46
N TYR A 7 2.38 41.86 -12.31
CA TYR A 7 0.97 42.08 -12.65
C TYR A 7 0.04 41.92 -11.44
N ARG A 8 0.31 40.93 -10.57
CA ARG A 8 -0.43 40.71 -9.33
C ARG A 8 -0.32 41.91 -8.40
N ASP A 9 0.88 42.43 -8.20
CA ASP A 9 1.13 43.52 -7.26
C ASP A 9 0.49 44.83 -7.77
N LEU A 10 0.59 45.11 -9.07
CA LEU A 10 -0.10 46.22 -9.73
C LEU A 10 -1.63 46.14 -9.58
N PHE A 11 -2.20 44.94 -9.68
CA PHE A 11 -3.64 44.74 -9.48
C PHE A 11 -4.07 45.15 -8.07
N TYR A 12 -3.34 44.73 -7.04
CA TYR A 12 -3.67 45.08 -5.66
C TYR A 12 -3.50 46.57 -5.38
N GLU A 13 -2.47 47.20 -5.94
CA GLU A 13 -2.28 48.65 -5.84
C GLU A 13 -3.45 49.41 -6.46
N GLN A 14 -3.89 49.02 -7.66
CA GLN A 14 -5.04 49.61 -8.34
C GLN A 14 -6.33 49.40 -7.53
N LEU A 15 -6.54 48.23 -6.94
CA LEU A 15 -7.70 47.93 -6.11
C LEU A 15 -7.76 48.83 -4.86
N ILE A 16 -6.63 49.02 -4.17
CA ILE A 16 -6.55 49.90 -2.99
C ILE A 16 -6.75 51.36 -3.40
N GLN A 17 -6.26 51.77 -4.57
CA GLN A 17 -6.49 53.12 -5.12
C GLN A 17 -7.97 53.36 -5.44
N GLN A 18 -8.65 52.40 -6.06
CA GLN A 18 -10.09 52.48 -6.33
C GLN A 18 -10.89 52.52 -5.02
N LEU A 19 -10.56 51.68 -4.04
CA LEU A 19 -11.19 51.70 -2.71
C LEU A 19 -11.02 53.05 -2.00
N ALA A 20 -9.86 53.70 -2.16
CA ALA A 20 -9.63 55.01 -1.56
C ALA A 20 -10.59 56.11 -2.09
N ALA A 21 -11.17 55.93 -3.28
CA ALA A 21 -12.16 56.84 -3.84
C ALA A 21 -13.56 56.66 -3.20
N TRP A 22 -13.84 55.51 -2.57
CA TRP A 22 -15.13 55.17 -1.98
C TRP A 22 -15.10 55.21 -0.44
N ASP A 23 -14.04 54.69 0.17
CA ASP A 23 -13.82 54.71 1.62
C ASP A 23 -12.33 54.95 1.93
N SER A 24 -12.01 56.21 2.22
CA SER A 24 -10.65 56.63 2.52
C SER A 24 -10.10 56.09 3.85
N THR A 25 -10.97 55.73 4.81
CA THR A 25 -10.55 55.23 6.13
C THR A 25 -10.14 53.77 6.02
N HIS A 26 -10.94 52.97 5.31
CA HIS A 26 -10.64 51.57 5.05
C HIS A 26 -9.36 51.40 4.20
N ALA A 27 -9.17 52.22 3.17
CA ALA A 27 -7.98 52.18 2.34
C ALA A 27 -6.69 52.55 3.11
N LYS A 28 -6.76 53.46 4.09
CA LYS A 28 -5.61 53.76 4.97
C LYS A 28 -5.25 52.56 5.84
N ARG A 29 -6.26 51.90 6.44
CA ARG A 29 -6.06 50.68 7.25
C ARG A 29 -5.38 49.58 6.45
N LEU A 30 -5.83 49.34 5.22
CA LEU A 30 -5.24 48.31 4.35
C LEU A 30 -3.78 48.62 3.95
N ARG A 31 -3.43 49.90 3.76
CA ARG A 31 -2.03 50.30 3.49
C ARG A 31 -1.12 50.17 4.72
N GLU A 32 -1.66 50.42 5.92
CA GLU A 32 -0.92 50.18 7.17
C GLU A 32 -0.71 48.68 7.39
N GLU A 33 -1.73 47.87 7.15
CA GLU A 33 -1.65 46.41 7.19
C GLU A 33 -0.64 45.87 6.16
N SER A 34 -0.67 46.36 4.92
CA SER A 34 0.25 45.89 3.88
C SER A 34 1.71 46.23 4.18
N ARG A 35 1.97 47.35 4.87
CA ARG A 35 3.32 47.69 5.36
C ARG A 35 3.75 46.76 6.50
N ARG A 36 2.82 46.38 7.39
CA ARG A 36 3.11 45.51 8.53
C ARG A 36 3.43 44.08 8.10
N PHE A 37 2.66 43.53 7.17
CA PHE A 37 2.81 42.16 6.68
C PHE A 37 3.62 42.06 5.37
N ARG A 38 4.25 43.17 4.96
CA ARG A 38 5.02 43.34 3.70
C ARG A 38 4.31 42.87 2.40
N GLN A 39 3.02 42.57 2.47
CA GLN A 39 2.20 42.07 1.38
C GLN A 39 0.80 42.73 1.41
N PRO A 40 0.21 43.06 0.25
CA PRO A 40 -1.16 43.53 0.20
C PRO A 40 -2.13 42.43 0.69
N PHE A 41 -3.08 42.80 1.55
CA PHE A 41 -4.05 41.89 2.17
C PHE A 41 -3.43 40.71 2.95
N GLY A 42 -2.25 40.91 3.55
CA GLY A 42 -1.53 39.87 4.29
C GLY A 42 -2.36 39.16 5.37
N SER A 43 -3.13 39.90 6.19
CA SER A 43 -3.95 39.28 7.24
C SER A 43 -5.10 38.45 6.66
N ALA A 44 -5.72 38.90 5.58
CA ALA A 44 -6.78 38.16 4.90
C ALA A 44 -6.25 36.87 4.26
N ARG A 45 -5.06 36.91 3.64
CA ARG A 45 -4.37 35.72 3.10
C ARG A 45 -4.03 34.73 4.21
N GLN A 46 -3.46 35.21 5.32
CA GLN A 46 -3.15 34.36 6.47
C GLN A 46 -4.41 33.72 7.05
N HIS A 47 -5.49 34.49 7.20
CA HIS A 47 -6.78 33.96 7.66
C HIS A 47 -7.32 32.89 6.69
N LEU A 48 -7.37 33.18 5.40
CA LEU A 48 -7.85 32.25 4.38
C LEU A 48 -7.02 30.96 4.37
N ASN A 49 -5.69 31.06 4.38
CA ASN A 49 -4.80 29.91 4.44
C ASN A 49 -5.06 29.09 5.71
N SER A 50 -5.20 29.74 6.87
CA SER A 50 -5.51 29.02 8.12
C SER A 50 -6.85 28.28 8.07
N GLN A 51 -7.87 28.86 7.43
CA GLN A 51 -9.18 28.23 7.26
C GLN A 51 -9.12 27.07 6.27
N LEU A 52 -8.42 27.24 5.14
CA LEU A 52 -8.22 26.19 4.15
C LEU A 52 -7.44 25.02 4.74
N THR A 53 -6.39 25.28 5.53
CA THR A 53 -5.62 24.25 6.23
C THR A 53 -6.51 23.48 7.20
N ARG A 54 -7.31 24.17 8.04
CA ARG A 54 -8.25 23.51 8.96
C ARG A 54 -9.29 22.66 8.24
N HIS A 55 -9.83 23.18 7.14
CA HIS A 55 -10.82 22.46 6.35
C HIS A 55 -10.21 21.22 5.68
N ARG A 56 -9.00 21.33 5.12
CA ARG A 56 -8.27 20.19 4.53
C ARG A 56 -7.93 19.13 5.58
N ALA A 57 -7.44 19.54 6.75
CA ALA A 57 -7.14 18.64 7.85
C ALA A 57 -8.39 17.86 8.29
N SER A 58 -9.52 18.55 8.47
CA SER A 58 -10.78 17.91 8.79
C SER A 58 -11.24 16.95 7.69
N GLN A 59 -11.12 17.32 6.41
CA GLN A 59 -11.44 16.41 5.31
C GLN A 59 -10.57 15.16 5.31
N LEU A 60 -9.26 15.31 5.47
CA LEU A 60 -8.31 14.19 5.52
C LEU A 60 -8.64 13.25 6.68
N GLU A 61 -8.91 13.79 7.87
CA GLU A 61 -9.35 13.03 9.05
C GLU A 61 -10.61 12.20 8.75
N HIS A 62 -11.64 12.80 8.16
CA HIS A 62 -12.88 12.09 7.81
C HIS A 62 -12.63 10.98 6.78
N VAL A 63 -11.77 11.22 5.78
CA VAL A 63 -11.43 10.23 4.75
C VAL A 63 -10.68 9.04 5.35
N ARG A 64 -9.64 9.28 6.15
CA ARG A 64 -8.85 8.22 6.78
C ARG A 64 -9.68 7.41 7.79
N LEU A 65 -10.47 8.08 8.63
CA LEU A 65 -11.39 7.39 9.54
C LEU A 65 -12.43 6.57 8.78
N ALA A 66 -12.97 7.08 7.69
CA ALA A 66 -13.93 6.35 6.87
C ALA A 66 -13.32 5.08 6.27
N SER A 67 -12.08 5.14 5.75
CA SER A 67 -11.39 3.94 5.24
C SER A 67 -11.14 2.91 6.34
N VAL A 68 -10.73 3.34 7.54
CA VAL A 68 -10.58 2.43 8.70
C VAL A 68 -11.92 1.78 9.07
N PHE A 69 -13.02 2.53 9.13
CA PHE A 69 -14.34 1.96 9.38
C PHE A 69 -14.82 1.02 8.27
N ALA A 70 -14.50 1.33 7.02
CA ALA A 70 -14.81 0.48 5.87
C ALA A 70 -14.10 -0.88 6.00
N ARG A 71 -12.79 -0.87 6.25
CA ARG A 71 -11.95 -2.07 6.43
C ARG A 71 -12.30 -2.88 7.68
N MET A 72 -12.77 -2.23 8.75
CA MET A 72 -13.33 -2.91 9.93
C MET A 72 -14.72 -3.54 9.67
N GLY A 73 -15.35 -3.23 8.53
CA GLY A 73 -16.66 -3.76 8.16
C GLY A 73 -17.85 -3.04 8.79
N TYR A 74 -17.72 -1.73 9.05
CA TYR A 74 -18.78 -0.82 9.52
C TYR A 74 -19.21 0.18 8.42
N PRO A 75 -19.93 -0.27 7.38
CA PRO A 75 -20.24 0.55 6.20
C PRO A 75 -21.10 1.78 6.53
N GLU A 76 -22.03 1.68 7.48
CA GLU A 76 -22.87 2.82 7.87
C GLU A 76 -22.09 3.97 8.52
N ALA A 77 -21.07 3.63 9.32
CA ALA A 77 -20.21 4.61 9.97
C ALA A 77 -19.29 5.28 8.94
N ALA A 78 -18.67 4.48 8.07
CA ALA A 78 -17.85 4.97 6.96
C ALA A 78 -18.65 5.91 6.05
N GLN A 79 -19.89 5.54 5.69
CA GLN A 79 -20.75 6.36 4.83
C GLN A 79 -21.13 7.70 5.48
N LYS A 80 -21.38 7.73 6.79
CA LYS A 80 -21.69 8.98 7.51
C LYS A 80 -20.54 9.98 7.45
N LEU A 81 -19.32 9.51 7.66
CA LEU A 81 -18.12 10.35 7.60
C LEU A 81 -17.85 10.84 6.18
N ILE A 82 -17.96 9.96 5.19
CA ILE A 82 -17.65 10.32 3.80
C ILE A 82 -18.70 11.22 3.16
N ASN A 83 -19.97 11.15 3.61
CA ASN A 83 -21.02 12.07 3.17
C ASN A 83 -20.79 13.51 3.61
N ALA A 84 -19.99 13.74 4.66
CA ALA A 84 -19.59 15.09 5.07
C ALA A 84 -18.50 15.68 4.15
N VAL A 85 -17.79 14.83 3.39
CA VAL A 85 -16.68 15.23 2.52
C VAL A 85 -17.19 15.46 1.09
N PRO A 86 -16.95 16.63 0.47
CA PRO A 86 -17.43 16.93 -0.89
C PRO A 86 -16.66 16.20 -2.00
N VAL A 87 -15.52 15.58 -1.67
CA VAL A 87 -14.62 14.94 -2.63
C VAL A 87 -15.26 13.68 -3.21
N ALA A 88 -15.31 13.58 -4.55
CA ALA A 88 -15.90 12.44 -5.24
C ALA A 88 -15.02 11.17 -5.15
N SER A 89 -13.70 11.33 -5.32
CA SER A 89 -12.74 10.23 -5.26
C SER A 89 -12.84 9.45 -3.95
N ALA A 90 -12.75 10.17 -2.83
CA ALA A 90 -12.82 9.59 -1.50
C ALA A 90 -14.15 8.86 -1.23
N ARG A 91 -15.27 9.36 -1.79
CA ARG A 91 -16.58 8.67 -1.70
C ARG A 91 -16.62 7.36 -2.47
N MET A 92 -16.07 7.35 -3.68
CA MET A 92 -16.05 6.16 -4.53
C MET A 92 -15.08 5.11 -3.98
N ILE A 93 -13.90 5.51 -3.52
CA ILE A 93 -12.91 4.62 -2.89
C ILE A 93 -13.46 4.02 -1.59
N CYS A 94 -14.03 4.84 -0.70
CA CYS A 94 -14.65 4.34 0.53
C CYS A 94 -15.80 3.35 0.25
N GLN A 95 -16.57 3.58 -0.82
CA GLN A 95 -17.61 2.64 -1.26
C GLN A 95 -17.01 1.31 -1.75
N ILE A 96 -15.89 1.36 -2.49
CA ILE A 96 -15.14 0.18 -2.93
C ILE A 96 -14.62 -0.61 -1.71
N ASP A 97 -13.93 0.04 -0.76
CA ASP A 97 -13.43 -0.58 0.47
C ASP A 97 -14.55 -1.28 1.26
N CYS A 98 -15.69 -0.60 1.42
CA CYS A 98 -16.86 -1.16 2.11
C CYS A 98 -17.40 -2.40 1.41
N ASN A 99 -17.48 -2.36 0.07
CA ASN A 99 -17.98 -3.47 -0.71
C ASN A 99 -17.02 -4.66 -0.67
N LEU A 100 -15.70 -4.44 -0.79
CA LEU A 100 -14.69 -5.49 -0.72
C LEU A 100 -14.71 -6.20 0.64
N THR A 101 -14.78 -5.44 1.74
CA THR A 101 -14.89 -6.00 3.09
C THR A 101 -16.19 -6.80 3.26
N LEU A 102 -17.29 -6.33 2.68
CA LEU A 102 -18.57 -7.03 2.69
C LEU A 102 -18.53 -8.31 1.84
N VAL A 103 -17.87 -8.29 0.69
CA VAL A 103 -17.63 -9.48 -0.15
C VAL A 103 -16.90 -10.55 0.64
N GLN A 104 -15.81 -10.19 1.33
CA GLN A 104 -15.06 -11.14 2.16
C GLN A 104 -15.99 -11.79 3.21
N ARG A 105 -16.81 -11.00 3.91
CA ARG A 105 -17.79 -11.53 4.87
C ARG A 105 -18.80 -12.50 4.24
N LEU A 106 -19.35 -12.14 3.07
CA LEU A 106 -20.32 -12.99 2.36
C LEU A 106 -19.71 -14.30 1.88
N ILE A 107 -18.45 -14.28 1.44
CA ILE A 107 -17.70 -15.49 1.07
C ILE A 107 -17.60 -16.44 2.27
N HIS A 108 -17.26 -15.94 3.46
CA HIS A 108 -17.22 -16.75 4.68
C HIS A 108 -18.60 -17.32 5.06
N GLN A 109 -19.67 -16.58 4.80
CA GLN A 109 -21.05 -17.03 5.04
C GLN A 109 -21.59 -17.96 3.94
N SER A 110 -20.79 -18.26 2.91
CA SER A 110 -21.19 -19.05 1.73
C SER A 110 -22.34 -18.42 0.92
N GLU A 111 -22.56 -17.11 1.03
CA GLU A 111 -23.53 -16.36 0.22
C GLU A 111 -22.89 -15.90 -1.10
N LEU A 112 -22.52 -16.88 -1.93
CA LEU A 112 -21.66 -16.66 -3.11
C LEU A 112 -22.30 -15.80 -4.21
N ASP A 113 -23.62 -15.90 -4.40
CA ASP A 113 -24.35 -15.10 -5.40
C ASP A 113 -24.38 -13.61 -5.06
N GLU A 114 -24.56 -13.27 -3.78
CA GLU A 114 -24.51 -11.89 -3.31
C GLU A 114 -23.08 -11.36 -3.35
N ALA A 115 -22.09 -12.18 -2.94
CA ALA A 115 -20.67 -11.81 -3.04
C ALA A 115 -20.28 -11.45 -4.49
N ARG A 116 -20.70 -12.26 -5.47
CA ARG A 116 -20.49 -11.96 -6.89
C ARG A 116 -21.12 -10.65 -7.31
N ARG A 117 -22.38 -10.39 -6.91
CA ARG A 117 -23.08 -9.15 -7.24
C ARG A 117 -22.33 -7.93 -6.71
N ARG A 118 -21.83 -8.00 -5.47
CA ARG A 118 -21.07 -6.92 -4.83
C ARG A 118 -19.70 -6.70 -5.45
N LEU A 119 -19.00 -7.75 -5.88
CA LEU A 119 -17.77 -7.60 -6.67
C LEU A 119 -18.04 -6.89 -8.00
N ARG A 120 -19.11 -7.27 -8.70
CA ARG A 120 -19.50 -6.58 -9.93
C ARG A 120 -19.83 -5.10 -9.69
N GLU A 121 -20.59 -4.78 -8.64
CA GLU A 121 -20.88 -3.38 -8.25
C GLU A 121 -19.59 -2.59 -7.93
N THR A 122 -18.60 -3.26 -7.34
CA THR A 122 -17.28 -2.68 -7.03
C THR A 122 -16.53 -2.34 -8.31
N ARG A 123 -16.46 -3.29 -9.26
CA ARG A 123 -15.87 -3.08 -10.58
C ARG A 123 -16.56 -1.94 -11.34
N ASP A 124 -17.90 -1.91 -11.34
CA ASP A 124 -18.66 -0.86 -12.01
C ASP A 124 -18.43 0.51 -11.37
N THR A 125 -18.21 0.56 -10.05
CA THR A 125 -17.86 1.79 -9.32
C THR A 125 -16.45 2.27 -9.65
N LEU A 126 -15.48 1.36 -9.73
CA LEU A 126 -14.11 1.65 -10.18
C LEU A 126 -14.11 2.26 -11.59
N LEU A 127 -14.73 1.58 -12.54
CA LEU A 127 -14.80 2.03 -13.94
C LEU A 127 -15.46 3.40 -14.06
N ARG A 128 -16.59 3.62 -13.37
CA ARG A 128 -17.22 4.95 -13.30
C ARG A 128 -16.32 6.00 -12.67
N GLY A 129 -15.55 5.63 -11.66
CA GLY A 129 -14.59 6.50 -10.99
C GLY A 129 -13.52 7.00 -11.96
N ILE A 130 -13.02 6.11 -12.81
CA ILE A 130 -12.07 6.42 -13.89
C ILE A 130 -12.74 7.32 -14.94
N GLU A 131 -13.93 6.94 -15.45
CA GLU A 131 -14.65 7.70 -16.48
C GLU A 131 -14.98 9.14 -16.05
N CYS A 132 -15.30 9.37 -14.78
CA CYS A 132 -15.60 10.70 -14.26
C CYS A 132 -14.36 11.48 -13.78
N GLY A 133 -13.16 10.90 -13.88
CA GLY A 133 -11.90 11.52 -13.44
C GLY A 133 -11.76 11.63 -11.91
N ALA A 134 -12.58 10.90 -11.15
CA ALA A 134 -12.45 10.82 -9.70
C ALA A 134 -11.31 9.86 -9.30
N ILE A 135 -11.10 8.80 -10.07
CA ILE A 135 -9.97 7.88 -9.94
C ILE A 135 -9.01 8.15 -11.10
N VAL A 136 -7.70 7.96 -10.86
CA VAL A 136 -6.68 8.22 -11.87
C VAL A 136 -6.89 7.32 -13.09
N ASP A 137 -6.64 7.85 -14.29
CA ASP A 137 -6.73 7.06 -15.52
C ASP A 137 -5.54 6.09 -15.62
N PRO A 138 -5.76 4.78 -15.82
CA PRO A 138 -4.69 3.78 -15.97
C PRO A 138 -3.71 4.09 -17.12
N TRP A 139 -4.13 4.83 -18.16
CA TRP A 139 -3.23 5.27 -19.24
C TRP A 139 -2.10 6.17 -18.75
N ASN A 140 -2.26 6.83 -17.59
CA ASN A 140 -1.19 7.62 -16.98
C ASN A 140 0.00 6.76 -16.54
N VAL A 141 -0.21 5.46 -16.31
CA VAL A 141 0.86 4.52 -15.96
C VAL A 141 1.81 4.34 -17.15
N ILE A 142 1.30 4.00 -18.33
CA ILE A 142 2.15 3.88 -19.54
C ILE A 142 2.71 5.24 -19.97
N GLY A 143 1.89 6.29 -19.90
CA GLY A 143 2.26 7.60 -20.44
C GLY A 143 3.32 8.34 -19.62
N PHE A 144 3.24 8.21 -18.30
CA PHE A 144 4.04 9.03 -17.37
C PHE A 144 4.74 8.21 -16.28
N ASP A 145 4.60 6.88 -16.26
CA ASP A 145 5.20 6.03 -15.21
C ASP A 145 4.70 6.39 -13.79
N GLY A 146 3.49 6.97 -13.70
CA GLY A 146 2.98 7.57 -12.47
C GLY A 146 3.72 8.84 -12.01
N ASN A 147 4.66 9.35 -12.81
CA ASN A 147 5.52 10.50 -12.50
C ASN A 147 5.14 11.72 -13.34
N PHE A 148 4.58 12.75 -12.71
CA PHE A 148 4.21 13.98 -13.40
C PHE A 148 5.35 15.00 -13.35
N SER A 149 5.85 15.37 -14.53
CA SER A 149 6.96 16.30 -14.69
C SER A 149 6.49 17.75 -14.58
N LEU A 150 7.07 18.51 -13.63
CA LEU A 150 6.91 19.98 -13.58
C LEU A 150 7.78 20.68 -14.63
N PHE A 151 8.92 20.08 -14.95
CA PHE A 151 9.88 20.52 -15.97
C PHE A 151 10.35 19.32 -16.80
N PRO A 152 10.91 19.52 -18.01
CA PRO A 152 11.30 18.43 -18.91
C PRO A 152 12.36 17.46 -18.35
N ALA A 153 13.06 17.82 -17.27
CA ALA A 153 14.05 16.96 -16.65
C ALA A 153 13.39 15.99 -15.65
N MET A 154 13.75 14.71 -15.73
CA MET A 154 13.19 13.63 -14.88
C MET A 154 13.39 13.90 -13.37
N GLU A 155 14.47 14.55 -12.98
CA GLU A 155 14.73 14.93 -11.57
C GLU A 155 13.63 15.84 -10.98
N ASN A 156 12.81 16.46 -11.84
CA ASN A 156 11.70 17.33 -11.44
C ASN A 156 10.33 16.68 -11.61
N SER A 157 10.27 15.35 -11.72
CA SER A 157 9.02 14.61 -11.72
C SER A 157 8.59 14.26 -10.30
N ILE A 158 7.31 14.44 -10.01
CA ILE A 158 6.71 14.06 -8.72
C ILE A 158 5.87 12.81 -8.95
N HIS A 159 6.10 11.79 -8.12
CA HIS A 159 5.31 10.57 -8.11
C HIS A 159 3.90 10.82 -7.58
N ASP A 160 2.89 10.32 -8.28
CA ASP A 160 1.48 10.44 -7.88
C ASP A 160 0.99 9.17 -7.19
N HIS A 161 0.96 9.22 -5.84
CA HIS A 161 0.46 8.13 -4.97
C HIS A 161 -0.93 7.60 -5.33
N ARG A 162 -1.75 8.35 -6.07
CA ARG A 162 -3.08 7.88 -6.52
C ARG A 162 -2.98 6.72 -7.51
N VAL A 163 -1.83 6.58 -8.18
CA VAL A 163 -1.54 5.43 -9.04
C VAL A 163 -1.38 4.18 -8.17
N ASP A 164 -0.65 4.27 -7.05
CA ASP A 164 -0.51 3.17 -6.10
C ASP A 164 -1.87 2.77 -5.50
N GLU A 165 -2.69 3.75 -5.12
CA GLU A 165 -4.06 3.49 -4.63
C GLU A 165 -4.91 2.75 -5.66
N LEU A 166 -4.82 3.11 -6.95
CA LEU A 166 -5.52 2.42 -8.03
C LEU A 166 -5.04 0.98 -8.19
N LEU A 167 -3.72 0.76 -8.16
CA LEU A 167 -3.12 -0.57 -8.26
C LEU A 167 -3.58 -1.46 -7.10
N GLY A 168 -3.52 -0.96 -5.87
CA GLY A 168 -3.98 -1.67 -4.69
C GLY A 168 -5.46 -2.05 -4.78
N ILE A 169 -6.33 -1.13 -5.22
CA ILE A 169 -7.77 -1.43 -5.42
C ILE A 169 -7.97 -2.53 -6.46
N VAL A 170 -7.24 -2.49 -7.57
CA VAL A 170 -7.36 -3.50 -8.63
C VAL A 170 -6.88 -4.86 -8.15
N GLU A 171 -5.78 -4.91 -7.41
CA GLU A 171 -5.28 -6.14 -6.79
C GLU A 171 -6.26 -6.72 -5.76
N GLU A 172 -6.85 -5.88 -4.89
CA GLU A 172 -7.88 -6.31 -3.93
C GLU A 172 -9.14 -6.87 -4.65
N ILE A 173 -9.52 -6.30 -5.81
CA ILE A 173 -10.62 -6.83 -6.64
C ILE A 173 -10.26 -8.21 -7.21
N PHE A 174 -9.06 -8.38 -7.77
CA PHE A 174 -8.61 -9.68 -8.27
C PHE A 174 -8.51 -10.73 -7.16
N ASP A 175 -8.06 -10.34 -5.96
CA ASP A 175 -8.05 -11.21 -4.79
C ASP A 175 -9.48 -11.65 -4.42
N GLY A 176 -10.42 -10.70 -4.39
CA GLY A 176 -11.84 -10.98 -4.15
C GLY A 176 -12.42 -11.99 -5.15
N TYR A 177 -12.11 -11.84 -6.45
CA TYR A 177 -12.51 -12.81 -7.48
C TYR A 177 -11.84 -14.18 -7.26
N GLY A 178 -10.54 -14.21 -6.97
CA GLY A 178 -9.79 -15.45 -6.73
C GLY A 178 -10.34 -16.24 -5.55
N ARG A 179 -10.66 -15.57 -4.43
CA ARG A 179 -11.27 -16.18 -3.24
C ARG A 179 -12.69 -16.66 -3.52
N LEU A 180 -13.51 -15.86 -4.21
CA LEU A 180 -14.87 -16.27 -4.59
C LEU A 180 -14.85 -17.50 -5.50
N TRP A 181 -13.95 -17.56 -6.50
CA TRP A 181 -13.85 -18.69 -7.41
C TRP A 181 -13.38 -19.96 -6.68
N SER A 182 -12.37 -19.82 -5.81
CA SER A 182 -11.84 -20.93 -5.02
C SER A 182 -12.89 -21.53 -4.08
N THR A 183 -13.68 -20.68 -3.42
CA THR A 183 -14.78 -21.10 -2.54
C THR A 183 -15.99 -21.66 -3.31
N ALA A 184 -16.33 -21.09 -4.47
CA ALA A 184 -17.38 -21.64 -5.32
C ALA A 184 -17.02 -23.03 -5.89
N SER A 185 -15.74 -23.24 -6.22
CA SER A 185 -15.21 -24.55 -6.64
C SER A 185 -15.22 -25.57 -5.51
N ALA A 186 -15.02 -25.11 -4.27
CA ALA A 186 -15.15 -25.94 -3.07
C ALA A 186 -16.57 -26.47 -2.84
N VAL A 187 -17.57 -25.61 -3.07
CA VAL A 187 -18.99 -25.84 -2.74
C VAL A 187 -19.76 -26.47 -3.91
N ASP A 188 -19.15 -26.58 -5.10
CA ASP A 188 -19.74 -27.10 -6.34
C ASP A 188 -20.83 -26.23 -6.96
N ASN A 189 -20.71 -24.91 -6.81
CA ASN A 189 -21.65 -24.01 -7.47
C ASN A 189 -21.17 -23.72 -8.90
N ALA A 190 -21.55 -24.62 -9.82
CA ALA A 190 -21.17 -24.51 -11.23
C ALA A 190 -21.62 -23.19 -11.89
N ALA A 191 -22.77 -22.64 -11.48
CA ALA A 191 -23.29 -21.40 -12.05
C ALA A 191 -22.43 -20.18 -11.67
N VAL A 192 -22.03 -20.10 -10.38
CA VAL A 192 -21.14 -19.03 -9.90
C VAL A 192 -19.74 -19.22 -10.46
N ASN A 193 -19.19 -20.45 -10.52
CA ASN A 193 -17.88 -20.71 -11.12
C ASN A 193 -17.77 -20.24 -12.56
N GLN A 194 -18.77 -20.58 -13.39
CA GLN A 194 -18.76 -20.17 -14.79
C GLN A 194 -18.89 -18.64 -14.92
N SER A 195 -19.74 -18.02 -14.10
CA SER A 195 -19.95 -16.57 -14.13
C SER A 195 -18.70 -15.82 -13.69
N VAL A 196 -18.07 -16.24 -12.58
CA VAL A 196 -16.85 -15.62 -12.03
C VAL A 196 -15.69 -15.76 -12.99
N SER A 197 -15.52 -16.93 -13.63
CA SER A 197 -14.48 -17.13 -14.64
C SER A 197 -14.60 -16.13 -15.80
N LEU A 198 -15.81 -15.96 -16.35
CA LEU A 198 -16.06 -14.99 -17.43
C LEU A 198 -15.86 -13.55 -16.97
N GLU A 199 -16.40 -13.18 -15.81
CA GLU A 199 -16.30 -11.81 -15.28
C GLU A 199 -14.84 -11.42 -14.97
N MET A 200 -14.04 -12.36 -14.44
CA MET A 200 -12.63 -12.16 -14.15
C MET A 200 -11.79 -12.11 -15.44
N GLU A 201 -12.10 -12.95 -16.44
CA GLU A 201 -11.43 -12.94 -17.75
C GLU A 201 -11.67 -11.61 -18.49
N GLU A 202 -12.91 -11.13 -18.52
CA GLU A 202 -13.26 -9.83 -19.10
C GLU A 202 -12.48 -8.70 -18.43
N PHE A 203 -12.41 -8.71 -17.10
CA PHE A 203 -11.71 -7.68 -16.34
C PHE A 203 -10.18 -7.77 -16.51
N ALA A 204 -9.60 -8.98 -16.52
CA ALA A 204 -8.18 -9.20 -16.76
C ALA A 204 -7.76 -8.72 -18.15
N ASN A 205 -8.54 -9.02 -19.19
CA ASN A 205 -8.27 -8.55 -20.55
C ASN A 205 -8.36 -7.02 -20.66
N TRP A 206 -9.36 -6.42 -20.02
CA TRP A 206 -9.48 -4.97 -19.97
C TRP A 206 -8.30 -4.32 -19.23
N TRP A 207 -7.86 -4.90 -18.11
CA TRP A 207 -6.75 -4.34 -17.34
C TRP A 207 -5.38 -4.55 -18.03
N HIS A 208 -5.19 -5.69 -18.71
CA HIS A 208 -3.96 -6.02 -19.42
C HIS A 208 -3.59 -5.00 -20.51
N GLN A 209 -4.57 -4.32 -21.13
CA GLN A 209 -4.31 -3.30 -22.15
C GLN A 209 -3.45 -2.12 -21.65
N PHE A 210 -3.39 -1.91 -20.34
CA PHE A 210 -2.63 -0.82 -19.71
C PHE A 210 -1.21 -1.22 -19.33
N ALA A 211 -0.78 -2.46 -19.63
CA ALA A 211 0.61 -2.93 -19.51
C ALA A 211 1.34 -2.53 -18.20
N THR A 212 0.62 -2.45 -17.08
CA THR A 212 1.18 -1.97 -15.79
C THR A 212 2.34 -2.85 -15.31
N HIS A 213 2.22 -4.16 -15.54
CA HIS A 213 3.24 -5.17 -15.23
C HIS A 213 4.54 -5.09 -16.04
N GLU A 214 4.59 -4.33 -17.14
CA GLU A 214 5.82 -4.17 -17.94
C GLU A 214 6.68 -2.99 -17.45
N MET A 215 6.15 -2.15 -16.56
CA MET A 215 6.84 -0.97 -16.06
C MET A 215 7.76 -1.36 -14.89
N GLY A 216 9.07 -1.07 -15.02
CA GLY A 216 10.05 -1.44 -14.00
C GLY A 216 10.00 -0.60 -12.71
N SER A 217 9.24 0.49 -12.69
CA SER A 217 9.05 1.40 -11.56
C SER A 217 7.98 0.91 -10.58
N ILE A 218 7.09 0.01 -11.03
CA ILE A 218 5.89 -0.43 -10.33
C ILE A 218 5.96 -1.95 -10.18
N ASP A 219 5.94 -2.43 -8.94
CA ASP A 219 5.78 -3.86 -8.69
C ASP A 219 4.30 -4.23 -8.81
N CYS A 220 3.90 -4.73 -9.98
CA CYS A 220 2.53 -5.19 -10.21
C CYS A 220 2.52 -6.52 -10.97
N SER A 221 1.68 -7.44 -10.50
CA SER A 221 1.50 -8.74 -11.15
C SER A 221 0.74 -8.62 -12.48
N SER A 222 1.13 -9.45 -13.45
CA SER A 222 0.41 -9.58 -14.72
C SER A 222 -1.05 -10.02 -14.50
N PRO A 223 -2.04 -9.28 -15.03
CA PRO A 223 -3.46 -9.57 -14.76
C PRO A 223 -3.92 -10.91 -15.36
N LEU A 224 -3.31 -11.29 -16.48
CA LEU A 224 -3.59 -12.57 -17.14
C LEU A 224 -3.00 -13.73 -16.36
N ASP A 225 -1.86 -13.54 -15.72
CA ASP A 225 -1.24 -14.57 -14.89
C ASP A 225 -2.00 -14.74 -13.58
N LEU A 226 -2.54 -13.66 -13.00
CA LEU A 226 -3.50 -13.73 -11.89
C LEU A 226 -4.76 -14.54 -12.25
N TYR A 227 -5.32 -14.33 -13.45
CA TYR A 227 -6.45 -15.11 -13.94
C TYR A 227 -6.11 -16.60 -14.13
N ARG A 228 -4.97 -16.91 -14.77
CA ARG A 228 -4.49 -18.29 -14.97
C ARG A 228 -4.23 -18.99 -13.65
N ALA A 229 -3.58 -18.31 -12.71
CA ALA A 229 -3.35 -18.80 -11.36
C ALA A 229 -4.67 -19.14 -10.67
N ALA A 230 -5.63 -18.20 -10.63
CA ALA A 230 -6.93 -18.43 -10.01
C ALA A 230 -7.69 -19.60 -10.66
N LYS A 231 -7.63 -19.73 -11.99
CA LYS A 231 -8.21 -20.86 -12.72
C LYS A 231 -7.60 -22.20 -12.33
N ASN A 232 -6.27 -22.29 -12.33
CA ASN A 232 -5.56 -23.52 -11.97
C ASN A 232 -5.87 -23.93 -10.52
N VAL A 233 -5.95 -22.97 -9.61
CA VAL A 233 -6.31 -23.19 -8.21
C VAL A 233 -7.77 -23.66 -8.09
N ALA A 234 -8.71 -23.03 -8.80
CA ALA A 234 -10.11 -23.43 -8.81
C ALA A 234 -10.30 -24.87 -9.34
N GLU A 235 -9.62 -25.23 -10.43
CA GLU A 235 -9.63 -26.59 -11.00
C GLU A 235 -9.03 -27.61 -10.02
N ALA A 236 -7.87 -27.30 -9.44
CA ALA A 236 -7.23 -28.16 -8.44
C ALA A 236 -8.14 -28.39 -7.21
N LEU A 237 -8.83 -27.34 -6.74
CA LEU A 237 -9.78 -27.45 -5.62
C LEU A 237 -11.04 -28.24 -5.98
N GLY A 238 -11.51 -28.14 -7.23
CA GLY A 238 -12.58 -28.96 -7.76
C GLY A 238 -12.22 -30.45 -7.70
N HIS A 239 -11.02 -30.81 -8.17
CA HIS A 239 -10.52 -32.19 -8.10
C HIS A 239 -10.22 -32.66 -6.67
N TRP A 240 -9.69 -31.77 -5.82
CA TRP A 240 -9.43 -32.08 -4.42
C TRP A 240 -10.72 -32.45 -3.67
N ARG A 241 -11.84 -31.80 -4.02
CA ARG A 241 -13.16 -32.15 -3.49
C ARG A 241 -13.60 -33.55 -3.92
N GLU A 242 -13.46 -33.88 -5.22
CA GLU A 242 -13.80 -35.20 -5.78
C GLU A 242 -12.96 -36.32 -5.17
N ALA A 243 -11.70 -36.04 -4.81
CA ALA A 243 -10.73 -37.01 -4.29
C ALA A 243 -11.05 -37.55 -2.86
N GLY A 244 -12.07 -37.05 -2.17
CA GLY A 244 -12.68 -37.72 -1.01
C GLY A 244 -11.75 -38.01 0.18
N GLU A 245 -11.13 -39.20 0.20
CA GLU A 245 -10.24 -39.71 1.26
C GLU A 245 -8.75 -39.46 1.00
N GLU A 246 -8.32 -39.11 -0.23
CA GLU A 246 -6.92 -38.75 -0.54
C GLU A 246 -6.57 -37.29 -0.18
N LYS A 247 -7.52 -36.56 0.41
CA LYS A 247 -7.45 -35.10 0.66
C LYS A 247 -6.24 -34.62 1.45
N GLY A 248 -5.69 -35.45 2.34
CA GLY A 248 -4.52 -35.13 3.15
C GLY A 248 -3.18 -35.59 2.57
N ALA A 249 -3.17 -36.22 1.40
CA ALA A 249 -1.94 -36.71 0.80
C ALA A 249 -1.23 -35.58 0.02
N ILE A 250 -0.03 -35.21 0.46
CA ILE A 250 0.88 -34.32 -0.30
C ILE A 250 1.07 -34.79 -1.75
N ARG A 251 0.94 -36.11 -1.99
CA ARG A 251 0.98 -36.72 -3.33
C ARG A 251 -0.10 -36.22 -4.28
N PHE A 252 -1.27 -35.82 -3.78
CA PHE A 252 -2.34 -35.26 -4.61
C PHE A 252 -1.89 -33.94 -5.25
N TRP A 253 -1.15 -33.12 -4.51
CA TRP A 253 -0.72 -31.79 -4.97
C TRP A 253 0.45 -31.85 -5.94
N ALA A 254 1.27 -32.92 -5.92
CA ALA A 254 2.45 -33.07 -6.79
C ALA A 254 2.24 -32.71 -8.28
N PRO A 255 1.19 -33.18 -8.98
CA PRO A 255 0.95 -32.80 -10.38
C PRO A 255 0.52 -31.33 -10.57
N TYR A 256 -0.18 -30.75 -9.60
CA TYR A 256 -0.67 -29.36 -9.68
C TYR A 256 0.43 -28.34 -9.37
N VAL A 257 1.38 -28.73 -8.52
CA VAL A 257 2.51 -27.91 -8.11
C VAL A 257 3.42 -27.53 -9.28
N GLU A 258 3.60 -28.44 -10.26
CA GLU A 258 4.35 -28.15 -11.49
C GLU A 258 3.67 -27.10 -12.39
N THR A 259 2.39 -26.79 -12.14
CA THR A 259 1.60 -25.82 -12.91
C THR A 259 1.54 -24.45 -12.20
N PHE A 260 2.07 -24.34 -10.97
CA PHE A 260 2.13 -23.08 -10.22
C PHE A 260 3.43 -22.33 -10.54
N ASP A 261 3.32 -21.35 -11.42
CA ASP A 261 4.41 -20.51 -11.93
C ASP A 261 4.45 -19.10 -11.32
N SER A 262 3.49 -18.77 -10.46
CA SER A 262 3.35 -17.44 -9.84
C SER A 262 3.25 -17.51 -8.31
N PRO A 263 3.83 -16.54 -7.56
CA PRO A 263 3.67 -16.41 -6.11
C PRO A 263 2.19 -16.37 -5.68
N LYS A 264 1.34 -15.71 -6.48
CA LYS A 264 -0.10 -15.60 -6.20
C LYS A 264 -0.78 -16.97 -6.19
N ALA A 265 -0.40 -17.87 -7.11
CA ALA A 265 -0.97 -19.21 -7.16
C ALA A 265 -0.68 -19.97 -5.86
N TYR A 266 0.58 -19.92 -5.38
CA TYR A 266 0.97 -20.50 -4.10
C TYR A 266 0.20 -19.88 -2.93
N SER A 267 0.13 -18.55 -2.86
CA SER A 267 -0.58 -17.86 -1.78
C SER A 267 -2.06 -18.23 -1.73
N MET A 268 -2.76 -18.26 -2.86
CA MET A 268 -4.17 -18.62 -2.92
C MET A 268 -4.42 -20.04 -2.42
N VAL A 269 -3.63 -21.03 -2.87
CA VAL A 269 -3.78 -22.42 -2.44
C VAL A 269 -3.47 -22.58 -0.96
N ILE A 270 -2.35 -22.01 -0.51
CA ILE A 270 -1.91 -22.10 0.89
C ILE A 270 -2.96 -21.45 1.80
N THR A 271 -3.45 -20.26 1.46
CA THR A 271 -4.50 -19.56 2.20
C THR A 271 -5.78 -20.39 2.28
N MET A 272 -6.22 -21.00 1.19
CA MET A 272 -7.40 -21.88 1.17
C MET A 272 -7.20 -23.16 2.02
N LEU A 273 -6.02 -23.77 1.99
CA LEU A 273 -5.69 -24.94 2.82
C LEU A 273 -5.66 -24.58 4.31
N LEU A 274 -5.09 -23.42 4.63
CA LEU A 274 -5.11 -22.86 5.99
C LEU A 274 -6.56 -22.60 6.44
N GLU A 275 -7.40 -21.97 5.63
CA GLU A 275 -8.82 -21.77 5.97
C GLU A 275 -9.56 -23.11 6.25
N ARG A 276 -9.18 -24.20 5.58
CA ARG A 276 -9.74 -25.54 5.80
C ARG A 276 -9.03 -26.37 6.88
N ARG A 277 -8.06 -25.78 7.59
CA ARG A 277 -7.27 -26.42 8.64
C ARG A 277 -6.40 -27.61 8.17
N ASP A 278 -6.07 -27.70 6.87
CA ASP A 278 -5.08 -28.68 6.38
C ASP A 278 -3.65 -28.13 6.50
N VAL A 279 -3.14 -28.17 7.72
CA VAL A 279 -1.78 -27.70 8.04
C VAL A 279 -0.68 -28.57 7.42
N VAL A 280 -0.96 -29.82 7.07
CA VAL A 280 0.06 -30.73 6.53
C VAL A 280 0.33 -30.43 5.06
N ALA A 281 -0.74 -30.27 4.26
CA ALA A 281 -0.62 -29.88 2.87
C ALA A 281 -0.06 -28.45 2.73
N ALA A 282 -0.54 -27.50 3.56
CA ALA A 282 -0.04 -26.13 3.57
C ALA A 282 1.47 -26.06 3.84
N ARG A 283 1.98 -26.82 4.83
CA ARG A 283 3.42 -26.92 5.10
C ARG A 283 4.20 -27.47 3.91
N GLY A 284 3.67 -28.53 3.27
CA GLY A 284 4.31 -29.16 2.12
C GLY A 284 4.47 -28.19 0.96
N LEU A 285 3.43 -27.40 0.67
CA LEU A 285 3.46 -26.36 -0.36
C LEU A 285 4.39 -25.20 -0.01
N LEU A 286 4.43 -24.75 1.25
CA LEU A 286 5.39 -23.74 1.70
C LEU A 286 6.83 -24.20 1.45
N ILE A 287 7.18 -25.42 1.85
CA ILE A 287 8.54 -25.95 1.63
C ILE A 287 8.83 -26.11 0.13
N HIS A 288 7.84 -26.51 -0.66
CA HIS A 288 8.02 -26.61 -2.11
C HIS A 288 8.29 -25.23 -2.74
N TRP A 289 7.50 -24.21 -2.38
CA TRP A 289 7.71 -22.85 -2.87
C TRP A 289 9.08 -22.31 -2.48
N LEU A 290 9.54 -22.57 -1.24
CA LEU A 290 10.90 -22.25 -0.81
C LEU A 290 11.96 -22.93 -1.67
N GLY A 291 11.75 -24.20 -2.05
CA GLY A 291 12.64 -24.92 -2.96
C GLY A 291 12.62 -24.40 -4.41
N GLN A 292 11.59 -23.62 -4.79
CA GLN A 292 11.46 -22.94 -6.09
C GLN A 292 11.81 -21.45 -5.99
N ALA A 293 12.47 -20.99 -4.92
CA ALA A 293 12.76 -19.56 -4.73
C ALA A 293 13.60 -18.93 -5.86
N GLU A 294 14.38 -19.73 -6.60
CA GLU A 294 15.15 -19.25 -7.77
C GLU A 294 14.27 -18.94 -8.99
N THR A 295 13.14 -19.64 -9.14
CA THR A 295 12.23 -19.52 -10.29
C THR A 295 11.02 -18.65 -9.96
N VAL A 296 10.52 -18.74 -8.74
CA VAL A 296 9.36 -17.99 -8.24
C VAL A 296 9.81 -17.17 -7.02
N PRO A 297 9.70 -15.82 -7.06
CA PRO A 297 10.13 -15.00 -5.94
C PRO A 297 9.32 -15.31 -4.67
N LEU A 298 9.97 -15.17 -3.51
CA LEU A 298 9.36 -15.43 -2.21
C LEU A 298 8.48 -14.28 -1.71
N GLU A 299 8.59 -13.12 -2.34
CA GLU A 299 7.83 -11.93 -2.04
C GLU A 299 7.54 -11.18 -3.34
N GLN A 300 6.27 -10.85 -3.57
CA GLN A 300 5.81 -10.00 -4.67
C GLN A 300 4.56 -9.25 -4.21
N GLY A 301 4.62 -7.92 -4.14
CA GLY A 301 3.55 -7.10 -3.56
C GLY A 301 3.13 -7.54 -2.15
N GLU A 302 1.84 -7.79 -1.95
CA GLU A 302 1.29 -8.27 -0.66
C GLU A 302 1.55 -9.76 -0.38
N GLU A 303 1.97 -10.51 -1.39
CA GLU A 303 2.18 -11.95 -1.29
C GLU A 303 3.57 -12.26 -0.77
N SER A 304 3.62 -12.62 0.50
CA SER A 304 4.88 -12.91 1.20
C SER A 304 4.87 -14.31 1.78
N PHE A 305 5.88 -15.10 1.41
CA PHE A 305 6.16 -16.40 1.99
C PHE A 305 6.23 -16.33 3.52
N TYR A 306 6.87 -15.28 4.07
CA TYR A 306 7.03 -15.09 5.50
C TYR A 306 5.68 -14.90 6.22
N ARG A 307 4.77 -14.12 5.63
CA ARG A 307 3.43 -13.90 6.21
C ARG A 307 2.65 -15.21 6.27
N LEU A 308 2.67 -15.99 5.20
CA LEU A 308 1.97 -17.29 5.14
C LEU A 308 2.60 -18.35 6.06
N ALA A 309 3.93 -18.39 6.16
CA ALA A 309 4.62 -19.27 7.10
C ALA A 309 4.32 -18.91 8.57
N THR A 310 4.23 -17.62 8.88
CA THR A 310 3.85 -17.14 10.21
C THR A 310 2.39 -17.51 10.53
N ARG A 311 1.47 -17.28 9.57
CA ARG A 311 0.06 -17.67 9.71
C ARG A 311 -0.09 -19.18 9.93
N TRP A 312 0.64 -20.00 9.17
CA TRP A 312 0.68 -21.46 9.36
C TRP A 312 1.14 -21.85 10.77
N MET A 313 2.19 -21.20 11.28
CA MET A 313 2.72 -21.49 12.62
C MET A 313 1.72 -21.12 13.72
N VAL A 314 1.14 -19.92 13.65
CA VAL A 314 0.11 -19.46 14.61
C VAL A 314 -1.07 -20.43 14.59
N GLN A 315 -1.59 -20.76 13.41
CA GLN A 315 -2.73 -21.65 13.29
C GLN A 315 -2.45 -23.08 13.80
N THR A 316 -1.24 -23.59 13.58
CA THR A 316 -0.83 -24.91 14.11
C THR A 316 -0.82 -24.91 15.64
N LEU A 317 -0.42 -23.80 16.26
CA LEU A 317 -0.42 -23.62 17.71
C LEU A 317 -1.82 -23.35 18.28
N GLU A 318 -2.69 -22.67 17.54
CA GLU A 318 -4.09 -22.42 17.93
C GLU A 318 -4.96 -23.68 17.85
N LEU A 319 -4.81 -24.49 16.79
CA LEU A 319 -5.51 -25.78 16.66
C LEU A 319 -5.17 -26.73 17.82
N ALA A 320 -3.93 -26.65 18.33
CA ALA A 320 -3.50 -27.39 19.51
C ALA A 320 -4.24 -26.95 20.79
N ALA A 321 -4.67 -25.69 20.87
CA ALA A 321 -5.38 -25.16 22.04
C ALA A 321 -6.88 -25.48 22.01
N ASP A 322 -7.48 -25.58 20.81
CA ASP A 322 -8.92 -25.88 20.62
C ASP A 322 -9.27 -27.35 20.95
N GLU A 323 -8.42 -28.32 20.61
CA GLU A 323 -8.69 -29.76 20.82
C GLU A 323 -8.76 -30.17 22.31
N ASP A 324 -8.09 -29.43 23.20
CA ASP A 324 -8.04 -29.72 24.65
C ASP A 324 -9.14 -29.00 25.48
N SER A 325 -9.95 -28.13 24.85
CA SER A 325 -10.91 -27.28 25.57
C SER A 325 -12.21 -27.98 26.00
N GLU A 326 -12.44 -29.26 25.66
CA GLU A 326 -13.64 -29.98 26.12
C GLU A 326 -13.54 -30.50 27.57
N THR A 327 -12.38 -30.42 28.25
CA THR A 327 -12.22 -31.03 29.60
C THR A 327 -11.41 -30.26 30.66
N ALA A 328 -11.08 -28.97 30.51
CA ALA A 328 -10.18 -28.28 31.47
C ALA A 328 -10.80 -27.06 32.19
N ASP A 329 -10.74 -27.10 33.53
CA ASP A 329 -11.11 -26.06 34.49
C ASP A 329 -10.53 -24.65 34.17
N LEU A 330 -11.38 -23.64 34.36
CA LEU A 330 -11.20 -22.19 34.07
C LEU A 330 -10.13 -21.43 34.90
N SER A 331 -9.08 -22.09 35.42
CA SER A 331 -8.14 -21.44 36.36
C SER A 331 -6.65 -21.47 35.99
N ALA A 332 -6.28 -22.02 34.83
CA ALA A 332 -4.88 -22.01 34.36
C ALA A 332 -4.77 -21.32 32.99
N VAL A 333 -3.89 -20.33 32.90
CA VAL A 333 -3.51 -19.65 31.66
C VAL A 333 -3.08 -20.70 30.61
N PRO A 334 -3.73 -20.80 29.44
CA PRO A 334 -3.49 -21.88 28.50
C PRO A 334 -2.26 -21.56 27.63
N CYS A 335 -1.07 -21.89 28.12
CA CYS A 335 0.05 -22.22 27.25
C CYS A 335 0.14 -23.75 27.19
N ARG A 336 -0.75 -24.38 26.41
CA ARG A 336 -0.78 -25.84 26.26
C ARG A 336 -0.82 -26.23 24.79
N ALA A 337 0.24 -25.90 24.05
CA ALA A 337 0.54 -26.59 22.81
C ALA A 337 1.05 -28.00 23.15
N THR A 338 0.52 -29.03 22.50
CA THR A 338 0.91 -30.41 22.79
C THR A 338 2.36 -30.67 22.38
N ALA A 339 2.98 -31.70 22.95
CA ALA A 339 4.33 -32.12 22.55
C ALA A 339 4.40 -32.62 21.08
N GLU A 340 3.27 -32.88 20.43
CA GLU A 340 3.19 -33.27 19.02
C GLU A 340 3.19 -32.06 18.09
N ASP A 341 2.55 -30.96 18.48
CA ASP A 341 2.52 -29.73 17.68
C ASP A 341 3.87 -29.02 17.68
N TRP A 342 4.56 -28.99 18.83
CA TRP A 342 5.96 -28.56 18.87
C TRP A 342 6.86 -29.44 18.02
N ARG A 343 6.60 -30.76 17.93
CA ARG A 343 7.31 -31.64 16.99
C ARG A 343 7.00 -31.32 15.53
N ARG A 344 5.79 -30.86 15.20
CA ARG A 344 5.42 -30.42 13.84
C ARG A 344 6.13 -29.12 13.48
N VAL A 345 6.20 -28.17 14.41
CA VAL A 345 6.91 -26.90 14.26
C VAL A 345 8.42 -27.15 14.14
N GLN A 346 9.00 -28.01 14.99
CA GLN A 346 10.41 -28.38 14.89
C GLN A 346 10.73 -28.99 13.53
N LYS A 347 9.90 -29.96 13.07
CA LYS A 347 10.07 -30.53 11.73
C LYS A 347 9.97 -29.49 10.62
N PHE A 348 9.12 -28.47 10.78
CA PHE A 348 9.05 -27.38 9.80
C PHE A 348 10.36 -26.59 9.75
N PHE A 349 10.94 -26.24 10.90
CA PHE A 349 12.27 -25.61 10.93
C PHE A 349 13.37 -26.52 10.38
N ASP A 350 13.34 -27.82 10.67
CA ASP A 350 14.29 -28.80 10.09
C ASP A 350 14.18 -28.80 8.55
N TYR A 351 12.96 -28.72 8.00
CA TYR A 351 12.77 -28.61 6.55
C TYR A 351 13.16 -27.24 5.99
N LEU A 352 12.92 -26.15 6.71
CA LEU A 352 13.39 -24.82 6.29
C LEU A 352 14.92 -24.80 6.21
N GLU A 353 15.62 -25.29 7.23
CA GLU A 353 17.08 -25.37 7.24
C GLU A 353 17.61 -26.22 6.06
N ALA A 354 16.95 -27.34 5.75
CA ALA A 354 17.36 -28.22 4.67
C ALA A 354 17.09 -27.66 3.25
N ASN A 355 16.03 -26.87 3.07
CA ASN A 355 15.59 -26.39 1.74
C ASN A 355 15.94 -24.92 1.46
N ALA A 356 16.18 -24.11 2.48
CA ALA A 356 16.42 -22.67 2.32
C ALA A 356 17.77 -22.35 1.65
N GLY A 357 18.73 -23.29 1.63
CA GLY A 357 20.01 -23.11 0.95
C GLY A 357 20.72 -21.80 1.35
N GLU A 358 20.87 -20.88 0.40
CA GLU A 358 21.47 -19.55 0.62
C GLU A 358 20.59 -18.61 1.45
N TYR A 359 19.27 -18.72 1.32
CA TYR A 359 18.28 -17.90 2.05
C TYR A 359 18.25 -18.18 3.56
N TRP A 360 18.89 -19.26 4.03
CA TRP A 360 19.05 -19.54 5.46
C TRP A 360 20.05 -18.59 6.15
N ARG A 361 20.97 -18.00 5.39
CA ARG A 361 22.00 -17.12 5.95
C ARG A 361 21.44 -15.71 6.08
N VAL A 362 21.53 -15.16 7.30
CA VAL A 362 21.22 -13.75 7.54
C VAL A 362 22.19 -12.89 6.71
N PRO A 363 21.71 -12.01 5.82
CA PRO A 363 22.58 -11.12 5.07
C PRO A 363 23.37 -10.23 6.02
N SER A 364 24.70 -10.21 5.90
CA SER A 364 25.53 -9.23 6.59
C SER A 364 25.44 -7.92 5.84
N PHE A 365 24.69 -6.94 6.38
CA PHE A 365 24.65 -5.58 5.85
C PHE A 365 25.97 -4.86 6.15
N GLY A 366 27.01 -5.14 5.35
CA GLY A 366 28.35 -4.56 5.50
C GLY A 366 28.41 -3.03 5.39
N ALA A 367 27.33 -2.37 4.95
CA ALA A 367 27.26 -0.92 4.79
C ALA A 367 26.76 -0.15 6.03
N ILE A 368 26.31 -0.83 7.09
CA ILE A 368 25.90 -0.20 8.37
C ILE A 368 26.87 -0.58 9.52
N SER A 369 28.06 -1.08 9.19
CA SER A 369 29.13 -1.37 10.18
C SER A 369 29.96 -0.11 10.50
N GLY A 370 29.28 0.94 10.95
CA GLY A 370 29.87 1.98 11.80
C GLY A 370 29.64 1.74 13.30
N LEU A 371 28.90 0.68 13.65
CA LEU A 371 28.62 0.26 15.02
C LEU A 371 29.02 -1.20 15.19
N ASP A 372 30.32 -1.46 15.06
CA ASP A 372 30.90 -2.77 15.29
C ASP A 372 30.96 -3.02 16.80
N VAL A 373 29.94 -3.71 17.33
CA VAL A 373 29.98 -4.29 18.67
C VAL A 373 30.85 -5.54 18.58
N GLY A 374 32.15 -5.33 18.81
CA GLY A 374 33.02 -6.29 19.47
C GLY A 374 33.57 -7.42 18.62
N GLU A 375 34.57 -7.12 17.79
CA GLU A 375 35.78 -7.94 17.67
C GLU A 375 36.91 -7.11 17.05
N SER A 376 37.76 -6.52 17.89
CA SER A 376 38.93 -5.76 17.42
C SER A 376 39.99 -6.70 16.82
N PRO A 377 40.44 -6.48 15.57
CA PRO A 377 41.64 -7.14 15.06
C PRO A 377 42.90 -6.58 15.77
N PRO A 378 43.98 -7.37 15.91
CA PRO A 378 45.19 -6.93 16.58
C PRO A 378 45.93 -5.84 15.79
N PRO A 379 46.65 -4.92 16.46
CA PRO A 379 47.27 -3.78 15.81
C PRO A 379 48.46 -4.23 14.96
N ALA A 380 48.35 -4.08 13.64
CA ALA A 380 49.48 -4.18 12.72
C ALA A 380 50.32 -2.90 12.78
N ALA A 381 51.64 -3.07 12.67
CA ALA A 381 52.66 -2.02 12.76
C ALA A 381 52.51 -0.93 11.68
N PRO A 382 52.99 0.30 11.92
CA PRO A 382 52.80 1.43 11.03
C PRO A 382 53.73 1.32 9.80
N ASP A 383 53.15 1.20 8.61
CA ASP A 383 53.85 1.44 7.35
C ASP A 383 53.84 2.95 7.04
N PRO A 384 54.98 3.55 6.68
CA PRO A 384 55.08 4.97 6.38
C PRO A 384 54.68 5.26 4.93
N GLU A 385 54.10 6.44 4.70
CA GLU A 385 53.86 7.10 3.41
C GLU A 385 52.59 6.72 2.62
N LEU A 386 51.44 7.20 3.13
CA LEU A 386 50.33 7.67 2.30
C LEU A 386 49.89 9.05 2.85
N PRO A 387 49.84 10.12 2.05
CA PRO A 387 49.37 11.41 2.52
C PRO A 387 47.89 11.29 2.88
N ALA A 388 47.55 11.72 4.09
CA ALA A 388 46.19 11.84 4.56
C ALA A 388 45.39 12.72 3.60
N SER A 389 44.40 12.15 2.92
CA SER A 389 43.28 12.93 2.38
C SER A 389 42.43 13.34 3.58
N GLU A 390 42.84 14.42 4.23
CA GLU A 390 41.91 15.25 4.98
C GLU A 390 40.92 15.79 3.94
N GLU A 391 39.73 15.20 3.86
CA GLU A 391 38.54 15.90 3.34
C GLU A 391 38.22 17.03 4.32
N ALA A 392 39.07 18.06 4.31
CA ALA A 392 38.69 19.38 4.71
C ALA A 392 37.75 19.87 3.58
N GLU A 393 36.45 19.83 3.82
CA GLU A 393 35.50 20.65 3.08
C GLU A 393 36.05 22.08 3.08
N SER A 394 36.62 22.50 1.96
CA SER A 394 37.14 23.85 1.84
C SER A 394 35.95 24.80 1.75
N ASP A 395 35.89 25.75 2.68
CA ASP A 395 35.03 26.95 2.62
C ASP A 395 35.15 27.73 1.28
N ALA A 396 36.11 27.37 0.42
CA ALA A 396 36.34 27.95 -0.89
C ALA A 396 35.23 27.67 -1.92
N ASP A 397 34.47 26.57 -1.81
CA ASP A 397 33.39 26.29 -2.76
C ASP A 397 32.16 27.18 -2.51
N SER A 398 31.92 27.60 -1.26
CA SER A 398 30.91 28.61 -0.94
C SER A 398 31.32 30.01 -1.42
N GLU A 399 32.61 30.36 -1.36
CA GLU A 399 33.12 31.64 -1.87
C GLU A 399 33.17 31.71 -3.40
N LEU A 400 33.46 30.59 -4.09
CA LEU A 400 33.55 30.54 -5.56
C LEU A 400 32.21 30.85 -6.25
N PHE A 401 31.09 30.42 -5.65
CA PHE A 401 29.74 30.75 -6.13
C PHE A 401 29.18 32.04 -5.52
N GLY A 402 29.74 32.53 -4.41
CA GLY A 402 29.32 33.76 -3.75
C GLY A 402 29.45 35.01 -4.64
N ALA A 403 30.55 35.11 -5.42
CA ALA A 403 30.79 36.24 -6.31
C ALA A 403 29.78 36.38 -7.46
N ALA A 404 29.09 35.29 -7.85
CA ALA A 404 28.02 35.35 -8.85
C ALA A 404 26.70 35.93 -8.29
N TYR A 405 26.57 36.01 -6.97
CA TYR A 405 25.38 36.50 -6.26
C TYR A 405 25.64 37.75 -5.41
N GLU A 406 26.86 38.30 -5.38
CA GLU A 406 27.26 39.47 -4.56
C GLU A 406 26.41 40.74 -4.84
N ASP A 407 25.85 40.88 -6.05
CA ASP A 407 24.95 41.99 -6.44
C ASP A 407 23.51 41.54 -6.74
N VAL A 408 23.18 40.27 -6.48
CA VAL A 408 21.82 39.74 -6.70
C VAL A 408 21.05 39.76 -5.39
N VAL A 409 20.44 40.91 -5.09
CA VAL A 409 19.41 40.97 -4.05
C VAL A 409 18.17 40.24 -4.58
N TYR A 410 17.97 38.98 -4.17
CA TYR A 410 16.68 38.32 -4.36
C TYR A 410 15.65 39.08 -3.52
N ARG A 411 14.93 40.00 -4.17
CA ARG A 411 13.70 40.56 -3.62
C ARG A 411 12.65 39.48 -3.70
N ASP A 412 12.59 38.69 -2.64
CA ASP A 412 11.50 37.77 -2.42
C ASP A 412 10.19 38.59 -2.33
N SER A 413 9.41 38.59 -3.41
CA SER A 413 8.08 39.20 -3.45
C SER A 413 7.06 38.47 -2.56
N THR A 414 7.50 37.43 -1.85
CA THR A 414 6.75 36.63 -0.90
C THR A 414 7.31 36.67 0.53
N ASP A 415 8.37 37.43 0.83
CA ASP A 415 8.84 37.67 2.20
C ASP A 415 7.88 38.62 2.94
N ASP A 416 6.95 38.05 3.72
CA ASP A 416 6.00 38.77 4.56
C ASP A 416 6.60 39.24 5.91
N GLY A 417 7.88 38.99 6.15
CA GLY A 417 8.57 39.35 7.40
C GLY A 417 8.10 38.55 8.62
N MET A 418 7.34 37.47 8.40
CA MET A 418 7.03 36.47 9.41
C MET A 418 7.81 35.20 9.09
N ASP A 419 8.69 34.80 10.00
CA ASP A 419 9.06 33.38 10.18
C ASP A 419 7.83 32.65 10.76
N SER A 420 6.72 32.63 10.01
CA SER A 420 5.74 31.60 10.28
C SER A 420 6.44 30.32 9.89
N SER A 421 6.60 29.39 10.83
CA SER A 421 6.69 27.99 10.45
C SER A 421 5.54 27.80 9.48
N VAL A 422 5.84 27.69 8.18
CA VAL A 422 4.92 27.06 7.25
C VAL A 422 4.49 25.84 8.03
N TYR A 423 3.19 25.73 8.29
CA TYR A 423 2.65 24.58 9.02
C TYR A 423 2.88 23.40 8.06
N GLU A 424 4.11 22.91 8.08
CA GLU A 424 4.68 21.91 7.21
C GLU A 424 4.09 20.58 7.64
N GLY A 425 3.89 19.70 6.68
CA GLY A 425 2.94 18.58 6.69
C GLY A 425 3.09 17.53 7.80
N GLY A 426 3.94 17.71 8.81
CA GLY A 426 4.24 16.70 9.83
C GLY A 426 3.03 16.18 10.62
N GLN A 427 1.95 16.97 10.78
CA GLN A 427 0.72 16.45 11.40
C GLN A 427 -0.09 15.55 10.47
N ASN A 428 -0.06 15.80 9.15
CA ASN A 428 -0.71 14.93 8.18
C ASN A 428 0.12 13.66 7.97
N GLU A 429 1.45 13.76 7.91
CA GLU A 429 2.35 12.61 7.81
C GLU A 429 2.21 11.65 9.00
N ALA A 430 2.09 12.18 10.22
CA ALA A 430 1.82 11.35 11.40
C ALA A 430 0.46 10.68 11.33
N LEU A 431 -0.58 11.38 10.85
CA LEU A 431 -1.91 10.82 10.68
C LEU A 431 -1.93 9.73 9.61
N ASP A 432 -1.30 9.98 8.45
CA ASP A 432 -1.17 9.00 7.37
C ASP A 432 -0.36 7.77 7.84
N ALA A 433 0.78 7.96 8.52
CA ALA A 433 1.54 6.85 9.10
C ALA A 433 0.75 6.03 10.13
N THR A 434 -0.06 6.68 10.97
CA THR A 434 -0.93 5.97 11.92
C THR A 434 -2.08 5.25 11.21
N HIS A 435 -2.63 5.84 10.16
CA HIS A 435 -3.64 5.21 9.32
C HIS A 435 -3.07 3.95 8.69
N ASP A 436 -1.91 4.03 8.03
CA ASP A 436 -1.29 2.90 7.35
C ASP A 436 -0.91 1.80 8.35
N ALA A 437 -0.42 2.16 9.54
CA ALA A 437 -0.16 1.20 10.60
C ALA A 437 -1.42 0.47 11.11
N ILE A 438 -2.58 1.16 11.16
CA ILE A 438 -3.86 0.53 11.53
C ILE A 438 -4.36 -0.34 10.39
N VAL A 439 -4.32 0.17 9.16
CA VAL A 439 -4.79 -0.53 7.96
C VAL A 439 -3.99 -1.82 7.74
N ASN A 440 -2.67 -1.77 7.85
CA ASN A 440 -1.80 -2.95 7.74
C ASN A 440 -2.05 -4.00 8.84
N ARG A 441 -2.63 -3.60 9.97
CA ARG A 441 -3.07 -4.54 11.01
C ARG A 441 -4.45 -5.12 10.76
N LEU A 442 -5.25 -4.49 9.89
CA LEU A 442 -6.60 -4.95 9.53
C LEU A 442 -6.60 -5.82 8.28
N SER A 443 -5.63 -5.66 7.38
CA SER A 443 -5.36 -6.59 6.28
C SER A 443 -4.82 -7.91 6.86
N PHE A 444 -5.71 -8.90 7.01
CA PHE A 444 -5.40 -10.26 7.49
C PHE A 444 -5.40 -11.29 6.37
#